data_AF-A0A519JZQ4-F1
#
_entry.id   AF-A0A519JZQ4-F1
#
_cell.length_a   1.000
_cell.length_b   1.000
_cell.length_c   1.000
_cell.angle_alpha   90.00
_cell.angle_beta   90.00
_cell.angle_gamma   90.00
#
_symmetry.space_group_name_H-M   'P 1'
#
loop_
_entity.id
_entity.type
_entity.pdbx_description
1 polymer ?
#
loop_
_entity_poly.entity_id
_entity_poly.type
_entity_poly.pdbx_seq_one_letter_code
_entity_poly.pdbx_strand_id
1 'polypeptide(L)'
;VRGAITLAGILTVPFTLDDGSPMPSRTMAIFLAAGVIIVSLIVAMVALPKLLKNVELPPEPSHEHEEDQGRIAAATAALRAIEDASHAMAEGKTNPDLYSDIASRLMELYRERIQSRTRTDADDVDAARLGDAVERQLRLVGLAAERDELGRMARARLIDETTAKRLIREIDLQELRYS
;
A
#
# COMPACT_ATOMS: atom_id res chain seq x y z
N VAL A 1 32.74 -2.24 -5.77
CA VAL A 1 33.94 -2.78 -6.48
C VAL A 1 35.25 -1.99 -6.27
N ARG A 2 35.26 -0.72 -5.82
CA ARG A 2 36.50 0.09 -5.73
C ARG A 2 37.47 -0.24 -4.58
N GLY A 3 37.00 -0.62 -3.39
CA GLY A 3 37.88 -0.90 -2.24
C GLY A 3 38.63 -2.23 -2.32
N ALA A 4 38.08 -3.23 -3.02
CA ALA A 4 38.68 -4.55 -3.16
C ALA A 4 39.96 -4.54 -4.02
N ILE A 5 40.00 -3.68 -5.06
CA ILE A 5 41.15 -3.56 -5.98
C ILE A 5 42.34 -2.89 -5.28
N THR A 6 42.10 -1.89 -4.43
CA THR A 6 43.15 -1.23 -3.63
C THR A 6 43.69 -2.14 -2.54
N LEU A 7 42.82 -2.94 -1.90
CA LEU A 7 43.23 -3.91 -0.88
C LEU A 7 44.05 -5.07 -1.49
N ALA A 8 43.65 -5.56 -2.67
CA ALA A 8 44.38 -6.59 -3.39
C ALA A 8 45.79 -6.14 -3.80
N GLY A 9 45.96 -4.88 -4.23
CA GLY A 9 47.26 -4.31 -4.59
C GLY A 9 48.24 -4.13 -3.43
N ILE A 10 47.75 -4.01 -2.19
CA ILE A 10 48.59 -3.93 -0.98
C ILE A 10 49.00 -5.30 -0.48
N LEU A 11 48.13 -6.30 -0.64
CA LEU A 11 48.40 -7.68 -0.25
C LEU A 11 49.41 -8.37 -1.18
N THR A 12 49.65 -7.85 -2.38
CA THR A 12 50.70 -8.31 -3.31
C THR A 12 52.08 -7.72 -3.06
N VAL A 13 52.23 -6.80 -2.09
CA VAL A 13 53.56 -6.27 -1.73
C VAL A 13 54.36 -7.34 -0.95
N PRO A 14 55.54 -7.77 -1.44
CA PRO A 14 56.31 -8.85 -0.83
C PRO A 14 56.83 -8.49 0.57
N PHE A 15 56.93 -9.50 1.44
CA PHE A 15 57.33 -9.34 2.85
C PHE A 15 58.85 -9.11 3.04
N THR A 16 59.65 -9.45 2.04
CA THR A 16 61.12 -9.38 2.05
C THR A 16 61.62 -8.81 0.71
N LEU A 17 62.75 -8.11 0.72
CA LEU A 17 63.47 -7.82 -0.54
C LEU A 17 64.01 -9.15 -1.13
N ASP A 18 64.38 -9.14 -2.42
CA ASP A 18 65.02 -10.29 -3.10
C ASP A 18 66.30 -10.79 -2.39
N ASP A 19 66.84 -10.00 -1.46
CA ASP A 19 68.00 -10.28 -0.62
C ASP A 19 67.64 -10.71 0.83
N GLY A 20 66.36 -11.05 1.10
CA GLY A 20 65.91 -11.63 2.37
C GLY A 20 65.76 -10.67 3.56
N SER A 21 66.05 -9.37 3.40
CA SER A 21 65.87 -8.37 4.47
C SER A 21 64.41 -7.85 4.57
N PRO A 22 63.90 -7.56 5.79
CA PRO A 22 62.54 -7.07 5.99
C PRO A 22 62.37 -5.62 5.49
N MET A 23 61.30 -5.36 4.72
CA MET A 23 61.09 -4.07 4.06
C MET A 23 60.74 -2.93 5.06
N PRO A 24 61.58 -1.90 5.24
CA PRO A 24 61.38 -0.89 6.30
C PRO A 24 60.20 0.07 6.07
N SER A 25 59.71 0.21 4.83
CA SER A 25 58.76 1.25 4.41
C SER A 25 57.29 0.78 4.29
N ARG A 26 57.00 -0.51 4.59
CA ARG A 26 55.67 -1.11 4.44
C ARG A 26 54.61 -0.46 5.34
N THR A 27 54.96 -0.14 6.58
CA THR A 27 54.03 0.47 7.54
C THR A 27 53.57 1.86 7.08
N MET A 28 54.45 2.64 6.44
CA MET A 28 54.08 3.94 5.85
C MET A 28 53.19 3.78 4.62
N ALA A 29 53.46 2.79 3.75
CA ALA A 29 52.63 2.51 2.58
C ALA A 29 51.20 2.06 2.97
N ILE A 30 51.08 1.20 3.97
CA ILE A 30 49.79 0.75 4.51
C ILE A 30 49.04 1.92 5.16
N PHE A 31 49.74 2.77 5.92
CA PHE A 31 49.13 3.96 6.53
C PHE A 31 48.59 4.93 5.48
N LEU A 32 49.37 5.20 4.42
CA LEU A 32 48.96 6.08 3.32
C LEU A 32 47.76 5.51 2.57
N ALA A 33 47.76 4.21 2.27
CA ALA A 33 46.65 3.56 1.62
C ALA A 33 45.36 3.55 2.45
N ALA A 34 45.46 3.23 3.75
CA ALA A 34 44.32 3.30 4.66
C ALA A 34 43.76 4.72 4.73
N GLY A 35 44.64 5.73 4.78
CA GLY A 35 44.27 7.14 4.73
C GLY A 35 43.51 7.50 3.44
N VAL A 36 44.02 7.08 2.28
CA VAL A 36 43.37 7.34 0.98
C VAL A 36 42.00 6.66 0.89
N ILE A 37 41.85 5.44 1.41
CA ILE A 37 40.55 4.74 1.45
C ILE A 37 39.56 5.54 2.29
N ILE A 38 39.92 5.93 3.51
CA ILE A 38 39.05 6.70 4.41
C ILE A 38 38.65 8.03 3.77
N VAL A 39 39.61 8.78 3.23
CA VAL A 39 39.34 10.05 2.55
C VAL A 39 38.40 9.86 1.36
N SER A 40 38.60 8.81 0.56
CA SER A 40 37.73 8.53 -0.59
C SER A 40 36.29 8.20 -0.19
N LEU A 41 36.08 7.51 0.93
CA LEU A 41 34.76 7.18 1.45
C LEU A 41 34.05 8.43 1.98
N ILE A 42 34.76 9.29 2.71
CA ILE A 42 34.22 10.56 3.19
C ILE A 42 33.82 11.46 2.01
N VAL A 43 34.68 11.57 1.00
CA VAL A 43 34.39 12.33 -0.22
C VAL A 43 33.19 11.75 -0.95
N ALA A 44 33.09 10.43 -1.10
CA ALA A 44 31.95 9.79 -1.74
C ALA A 44 30.64 10.03 -0.96
N MET A 45 30.67 9.95 0.36
CA MET A 45 29.50 10.18 1.22
C MET A 45 29.00 11.64 1.16
N VAL A 46 29.88 12.62 0.92
CA VAL A 46 29.49 14.03 0.77
C VAL A 46 29.14 14.38 -0.68
N ALA A 47 29.86 13.81 -1.66
CA ALA A 47 29.66 14.07 -3.08
C ALA A 47 28.36 13.44 -3.59
N LEU A 48 28.03 12.22 -3.17
CA LEU A 48 26.83 11.51 -3.61
C LEU A 48 25.53 12.28 -3.33
N PRO A 49 25.23 12.75 -2.10
CA PRO A 49 24.01 13.52 -1.85
C PRO A 49 24.01 14.86 -2.61
N LYS A 50 25.15 15.51 -2.81
CA LYS A 50 25.22 16.74 -3.61
C LYS A 50 24.97 16.50 -5.10
N LEU A 51 25.43 15.37 -5.63
CA LEU A 51 25.23 15.02 -7.04
C LEU A 51 23.80 14.54 -7.30
N LEU A 52 23.20 13.83 -6.34
CA LEU A 52 21.82 13.36 -6.41
C LEU A 52 20.78 14.44 -6.07
N LYS A 53 21.16 15.56 -5.44
CA LYS A 53 20.25 16.65 -5.08
C LYS A 53 19.56 17.31 -6.29
N ASN A 54 20.14 17.20 -7.48
CA ASN A 54 19.61 17.77 -8.71
C ASN A 54 19.09 16.69 -9.69
N VAL A 55 18.92 15.45 -9.22
CA VAL A 55 18.28 14.39 -9.99
C VAL A 55 16.84 14.31 -9.50
N GLU A 56 15.91 14.88 -10.28
CA GLU A 56 14.48 14.59 -10.13
C GLU A 56 14.26 13.12 -10.47
N LEU A 57 14.24 12.29 -9.43
CA LEU A 57 13.71 10.94 -9.54
C LEU A 57 12.20 11.08 -9.79
N PRO A 58 11.64 10.43 -10.82
CA PRO A 58 10.19 10.35 -10.95
C PRO A 58 9.63 9.79 -9.64
N PRO A 59 8.51 10.34 -9.12
CA PRO A 59 7.96 9.89 -7.85
C PRO A 59 7.72 8.39 -7.95
N GLU A 60 8.36 7.62 -7.06
CA GLU A 60 8.01 6.22 -6.87
C GLU A 60 6.50 6.17 -6.61
N PRO A 61 5.74 5.36 -7.37
CA PRO A 61 4.32 5.20 -7.09
C PRO A 61 4.25 4.71 -5.65
N SER A 62 3.67 5.53 -4.76
CA SER A 62 3.50 5.12 -3.38
C SER A 62 2.72 3.80 -3.38
N HIS A 63 2.99 2.92 -2.41
CA HIS A 63 2.22 1.68 -2.22
C HIS A 63 0.69 1.90 -2.31
N GLU A 64 0.24 3.10 -1.94
CA GLU A 64 -1.15 3.56 -2.05
C GLU A 64 -1.65 3.66 -3.50
N HIS A 65 -0.84 4.16 -4.44
CA HIS A 65 -1.20 4.20 -5.86
C HIS A 65 -1.36 2.80 -6.45
N GLU A 66 -0.50 1.86 -6.05
CA GLU A 66 -0.63 0.46 -6.46
C GLU A 66 -1.90 -0.19 -5.89
N GLU A 67 -2.22 0.10 -4.62
CA GLU A 67 -3.44 -0.38 -3.98
C GLU A 67 -4.70 0.21 -4.63
N ASP A 68 -4.72 1.51 -4.92
CA ASP A 68 -5.84 2.18 -5.58
C ASP A 68 -6.06 1.66 -6.99
N GLN A 69 -4.99 1.46 -7.77
CA GLN A 69 -5.07 0.82 -9.08
C GLN A 69 -5.63 -0.60 -8.97
N GLY A 70 -5.18 -1.39 -7.99
CA GLY A 70 -5.72 -2.73 -7.73
C GLY A 70 -7.21 -2.71 -7.37
N ARG A 71 -7.63 -1.74 -6.54
CA ARG A 71 -9.04 -1.55 -6.14
C ARG A 71 -9.91 -1.11 -7.32
N ILE A 72 -9.42 -0.21 -8.17
CA ILE A 72 -10.12 0.23 -9.39
C ILE A 72 -10.26 -0.94 -10.37
N ALA A 73 -9.19 -1.72 -10.58
CA ALA A 73 -9.23 -2.90 -11.43
C ALA A 73 -10.23 -3.94 -10.93
N ALA A 74 -10.24 -4.22 -9.62
CA ALA A 74 -11.20 -5.13 -9.00
C ALA A 74 -12.66 -4.64 -9.13
N ALA A 75 -12.92 -3.35 -8.88
CA ALA A 75 -14.24 -2.76 -9.04
C ALA A 75 -14.73 -2.81 -10.51
N THR A 76 -13.82 -2.57 -11.46
CA THR A 76 -14.12 -2.66 -12.90
C THR A 76 -14.43 -4.09 -13.32
N ALA A 77 -13.70 -5.08 -12.79
CA ALA A 77 -13.98 -6.50 -13.03
C ALA A 77 -15.35 -6.91 -12.46
N ALA A 78 -15.69 -6.42 -11.26
CA ALA A 78 -17.01 -6.66 -10.67
C ALA A 78 -18.15 -6.05 -11.51
N LEU A 79 -17.97 -4.83 -12.03
CA LEU A 79 -18.94 -4.17 -12.89
C LEU A 79 -19.25 -5.03 -14.14
N ARG A 80 -18.22 -5.50 -14.84
CA ARG A 80 -18.37 -6.38 -16.01
C ARG A 80 -19.09 -7.68 -15.68
N ALA A 81 -18.73 -8.31 -14.57
CA ALA A 81 -19.37 -9.56 -14.14
C ALA A 81 -20.86 -9.38 -13.82
N ILE A 82 -21.24 -8.23 -13.25
CA ILE A 82 -22.64 -7.89 -12.97
C ILE A 82 -23.40 -7.61 -14.27
N GLU A 83 -22.79 -6.88 -15.22
CA GLU A 83 -23.34 -6.65 -16.55
C GLU A 83 -23.63 -7.99 -17.26
N ASP A 84 -22.66 -8.90 -17.31
CA ASP A 84 -22.82 -10.23 -17.92
C ASP A 84 -23.91 -11.06 -17.22
N ALA A 85 -23.89 -11.09 -15.88
CA ALA A 85 -24.87 -11.84 -15.09
C ALA A 85 -26.29 -11.26 -15.26
N SER A 86 -26.43 -9.94 -15.33
CA SER A 86 -27.73 -9.28 -15.54
C SER A 86 -28.34 -9.61 -16.90
N HIS A 87 -27.52 -9.64 -17.96
CA HIS A 87 -27.96 -10.04 -19.29
C HIS A 87 -28.42 -11.50 -19.30
N ALA A 88 -27.62 -12.41 -18.72
CA ALA A 88 -27.96 -13.82 -18.63
C ALA A 88 -29.22 -14.09 -17.78
N MET A 89 -29.46 -13.31 -16.71
CA MET A 89 -30.63 -13.45 -15.85
C MET A 89 -31.90 -12.82 -16.44
N ALA A 90 -31.77 -11.85 -17.34
CA ALA A 90 -32.88 -11.22 -18.05
C ALA A 90 -33.47 -12.10 -19.15
N GLU A 91 -32.67 -13.01 -19.73
CA GLU A 91 -33.15 -13.97 -20.73
C GLU A 91 -34.13 -14.99 -20.10
N GLY A 92 -35.40 -14.92 -20.50
CA GLY A 92 -36.40 -15.96 -20.23
C GLY A 92 -37.21 -15.84 -18.94
N LYS A 93 -37.18 -14.69 -18.23
CA LYS A 93 -37.93 -14.49 -16.97
C LYS A 93 -39.06 -13.47 -17.07
N THR A 94 -40.08 -13.64 -16.21
CA THR A 94 -41.37 -12.93 -16.21
C THR A 94 -41.29 -11.43 -15.89
N ASN A 95 -40.19 -10.92 -15.35
CA ASN A 95 -40.07 -9.50 -15.00
C ASN A 95 -38.66 -8.92 -15.27
N PRO A 96 -38.28 -8.74 -16.55
CA PRO A 96 -36.94 -8.25 -16.94
C PRO A 96 -36.59 -6.89 -16.33
N ASP A 97 -37.59 -6.03 -16.16
CA ASP A 97 -37.43 -4.66 -15.66
C ASP A 97 -36.91 -4.63 -14.22
N LEU A 98 -37.36 -5.56 -13.36
CA LEU A 98 -36.88 -5.66 -11.97
C LEU A 98 -35.40 -6.06 -11.90
N TYR A 99 -34.96 -6.97 -12.77
CA TYR A 99 -33.56 -7.40 -12.81
C TYR A 99 -32.65 -6.27 -13.33
N SER A 100 -33.13 -5.54 -14.35
CA SER A 100 -32.42 -4.39 -14.90
C SER A 100 -32.27 -3.25 -13.88
N ASP A 101 -33.33 -2.97 -13.10
CA ASP A 101 -33.30 -1.92 -12.06
C ASP A 101 -32.34 -2.27 -10.91
N ILE A 102 -32.39 -3.51 -10.42
CA ILE A 102 -31.45 -3.99 -9.37
C ILE A 102 -30.01 -3.97 -9.88
N ALA A 103 -29.77 -4.43 -11.11
CA ALA A 103 -28.45 -4.40 -11.72
C ALA A 103 -27.95 -2.96 -11.85
N SER A 104 -28.80 -2.04 -12.34
CA SER A 104 -28.46 -0.62 -12.50
C SER A 104 -28.05 0.03 -11.18
N ARG A 105 -28.80 -0.21 -10.10
CA ARG A 105 -28.45 0.31 -8.77
C ARG A 105 -27.11 -0.23 -8.27
N LEU A 106 -26.82 -1.50 -8.50
CA LEU A 106 -25.56 -2.11 -8.09
C LEU A 106 -24.37 -1.60 -8.92
N MET A 107 -24.57 -1.43 -10.23
CA MET A 107 -23.57 -0.86 -11.13
C MET A 107 -23.23 0.58 -10.75
N GLU A 108 -24.22 1.39 -10.35
CA GLU A 108 -24.01 2.77 -9.91
C GLU A 108 -23.07 2.83 -8.69
N LEU A 109 -23.27 1.93 -7.73
CA LEU A 109 -22.43 1.77 -6.54
C LEU A 109 -20.96 1.47 -6.89
N TYR A 110 -20.71 0.62 -7.88
CA TYR A 110 -19.35 0.33 -8.36
C TYR A 110 -18.76 1.50 -9.16
N ARG A 111 -19.57 2.22 -9.93
CA ARG A 111 -19.13 3.40 -10.68
C ARG A 111 -18.72 4.54 -9.75
N GLU A 112 -19.50 4.82 -8.72
CA GLU A 112 -19.17 5.81 -7.69
C GLU A 112 -17.84 5.46 -6.99
N ARG A 113 -17.63 4.17 -6.70
CA ARG A 113 -16.38 3.67 -6.10
C ARG A 113 -15.15 3.77 -7.02
N ILE A 114 -15.33 3.76 -8.33
CA ILE A 114 -14.26 4.00 -9.32
C ILE A 114 -13.99 5.50 -9.45
N GLN A 115 -15.04 6.32 -9.56
CA GLN A 115 -14.92 7.77 -9.75
C GLN A 115 -14.25 8.46 -8.55
N SER A 116 -14.63 8.08 -7.33
CA SER A 116 -14.01 8.58 -6.09
C SER A 116 -12.50 8.34 -6.03
N ARG A 117 -11.99 7.28 -6.66
CA ARG A 117 -10.55 6.95 -6.67
C ARG A 117 -9.80 7.40 -7.92
N THR A 118 -10.53 7.82 -8.96
CA THR A 118 -9.93 8.24 -10.24
C THR A 118 -9.64 9.75 -10.28
N ARG A 119 -10.24 10.55 -9.39
CA ARG A 119 -9.96 11.98 -9.28
C ARG A 119 -8.62 12.21 -8.58
N THR A 120 -7.58 12.38 -9.40
CA THR A 120 -6.16 12.47 -9.00
C THR A 120 -5.63 13.92 -9.02
N ASP A 121 -6.48 14.92 -8.83
CA ASP A 121 -5.96 16.28 -8.56
C ASP A 121 -5.47 16.33 -7.10
N ALA A 122 -4.32 16.96 -6.83
CA ALA A 122 -3.68 16.92 -5.52
C ALA A 122 -4.58 17.45 -4.39
N ASP A 123 -5.42 18.46 -4.68
CA ASP A 123 -6.44 18.98 -3.75
C ASP A 123 -7.64 18.01 -3.58
N ASP A 124 -7.89 17.16 -4.58
CA ASP A 124 -8.98 16.17 -4.60
C ASP A 124 -8.60 14.89 -3.82
N VAL A 125 -7.31 14.57 -3.72
CA VAL A 125 -6.82 13.43 -2.91
C VAL A 125 -7.07 13.66 -1.42
N ASP A 126 -6.77 14.87 -0.91
CA ASP A 126 -7.02 15.19 0.50
C ASP A 126 -8.52 15.33 0.81
N ALA A 127 -9.31 15.86 -0.12
CA ALA A 127 -10.76 15.88 -0.02
C ALA A 127 -11.37 14.47 -0.04
N ALA A 128 -10.89 13.57 -0.90
CA ALA A 128 -11.31 12.17 -0.96
C ALA A 128 -10.96 11.42 0.33
N ARG A 129 -9.75 11.66 0.89
CA ARG A 129 -9.34 11.09 2.19
C ARG A 129 -10.25 11.54 3.33
N LEU A 130 -10.58 12.83 3.37
CA LEU A 130 -11.50 13.36 4.37
C LEU A 130 -12.90 12.76 4.20
N GLY A 131 -13.39 12.67 2.96
CA GLY A 131 -14.66 12.03 2.64
C GLY A 131 -14.72 10.58 3.11
N ASP A 132 -13.70 9.79 2.78
CA ASP A 132 -13.56 8.38 3.20
C ASP A 132 -13.53 8.24 4.73
N ALA A 133 -12.82 9.13 5.43
CA ALA A 133 -12.77 9.13 6.89
C ALA A 133 -14.14 9.45 7.51
N VAL A 134 -14.84 10.45 6.96
CA VAL A 134 -16.18 10.85 7.39
C VAL A 134 -17.19 9.74 7.12
N GLU A 135 -17.14 9.10 5.94
CA GLU A 135 -18.02 7.96 5.62
C GLU A 135 -17.81 6.83 6.62
N ARG A 136 -16.55 6.42 6.86
CA ARG A 136 -16.23 5.38 7.85
C ARG A 136 -16.78 5.71 9.23
N GLN A 137 -16.59 6.95 9.69
CA GLN A 137 -17.05 7.37 11.00
C GLN A 137 -18.57 7.36 11.11
N LEU A 138 -19.29 7.89 10.11
CA LEU A 138 -20.75 7.85 10.09
C LEU A 138 -21.29 6.41 10.05
N ARG A 139 -20.60 5.51 9.34
CA ARG A 139 -20.98 4.10 9.27
C ARG A 139 -20.81 3.36 10.59
N LEU A 140 -19.71 3.61 11.31
CA LEU A 140 -19.50 3.07 12.66
C LEU A 140 -20.57 3.58 13.63
N VAL A 141 -20.97 4.86 13.54
CA VAL A 141 -22.06 5.40 14.35
C VAL A 141 -23.39 4.69 14.03
N GLY A 142 -23.67 4.43 12.76
CA GLY A 142 -24.86 3.68 12.35
C GLY A 142 -24.88 2.25 12.89
N LEU A 143 -23.77 1.51 12.74
CA LEU A 143 -23.64 0.13 13.23
C LEU A 143 -23.79 0.05 14.75
N ALA A 144 -23.21 1.00 15.49
CA ALA A 144 -23.38 1.09 16.93
C ALA A 144 -24.85 1.29 17.34
N ALA A 145 -25.58 2.15 16.61
CA ALA A 145 -27.01 2.38 16.86
C ALA A 145 -27.86 1.14 16.55
N GLU A 146 -27.57 0.42 15.46
CA GLU A 146 -28.24 -0.84 15.12
C GLU A 146 -28.02 -1.89 16.21
N ARG A 147 -26.80 -2.03 16.71
CA ARG A 147 -26.45 -2.93 17.81
C ARG A 147 -27.21 -2.61 19.09
N ASP A 148 -27.31 -1.32 19.44
CA ASP A 148 -28.02 -0.88 20.63
C ASP A 148 -29.52 -1.20 20.57
N GLU A 149 -30.13 -1.03 19.40
CA GLU A 149 -31.53 -1.34 19.18
C GLU A 149 -31.80 -2.84 19.25
N LEU A 150 -30.95 -3.67 18.63
CA LEU A 150 -31.03 -5.13 18.78
C LEU A 150 -30.86 -5.56 20.23
N GLY A 151 -29.94 -4.92 20.96
CA GLY A 151 -29.76 -5.14 22.39
C GLY A 151 -31.01 -4.78 23.20
N ARG A 152 -31.69 -3.68 22.85
CA ARG A 152 -32.96 -3.27 23.47
C ARG A 152 -34.07 -4.28 23.19
N MET A 153 -34.22 -4.71 21.95
CA MET A 153 -35.21 -5.72 21.54
C MET A 153 -34.98 -7.06 22.25
N ALA A 154 -33.72 -7.48 22.41
CA ALA A 154 -33.35 -8.67 23.15
C ALA A 154 -33.74 -8.58 24.64
N ARG A 155 -33.44 -7.44 25.30
CA ARG A 155 -33.83 -7.20 26.69
C ARG A 155 -35.35 -7.15 26.87
N ALA A 156 -36.08 -6.63 25.88
CA ALA A 156 -37.53 -6.57 25.85
C ALA A 156 -38.19 -7.92 25.49
N ARG A 157 -37.40 -8.98 25.23
CA ARG A 157 -37.87 -10.31 24.75
C ARG A 157 -38.73 -10.24 23.49
N LEU A 158 -38.51 -9.23 22.65
CA LEU A 158 -39.17 -9.11 21.34
C LEU A 158 -38.52 -10.02 20.29
N ILE A 159 -37.26 -10.39 20.51
CA ILE A 159 -36.49 -11.31 19.68
C ILE A 159 -35.89 -12.41 20.55
N ASP A 160 -35.81 -13.62 20.00
CA ASP A 160 -35.18 -14.75 20.68
C ASP A 160 -33.68 -14.52 20.87
N GLU A 161 -33.11 -15.06 21.94
CA GLU A 161 -31.70 -14.87 22.31
C GLU A 161 -30.75 -15.40 21.22
N THR A 162 -31.10 -16.49 20.54
CA THR A 162 -30.29 -17.03 19.44
C THR A 162 -30.30 -16.09 18.23
N THR A 163 -31.45 -15.48 17.95
CA THR A 163 -31.62 -14.52 16.84
C THR A 163 -30.87 -13.23 17.14
N ALA A 164 -30.96 -12.72 18.37
CA ALA A 164 -30.22 -11.54 18.81
C ALA A 164 -28.71 -11.74 18.69
N LYS A 165 -28.17 -12.87 19.17
CA LYS A 165 -26.74 -13.20 19.07
C LYS A 165 -26.27 -13.27 17.62
N ARG A 166 -27.06 -13.86 16.72
CA ARG A 166 -26.73 -13.94 15.30
C ARG A 166 -26.67 -12.56 14.65
N LEU A 167 -27.69 -11.72 14.86
CA LEU A 167 -27.74 -10.37 14.27
C LEU A 167 -26.64 -9.45 14.80
N ILE A 168 -26.37 -9.48 16.11
CA ILE A 168 -25.26 -8.72 16.69
C ILE A 168 -23.91 -9.19 16.11
N ARG A 169 -23.75 -10.51 15.92
CA ARG A 169 -22.53 -11.05 15.31
C ARG A 169 -22.35 -10.58 13.86
N GLU A 170 -23.42 -10.45 13.09
CA GLU A 170 -23.36 -9.90 11.72
C GLU A 170 -22.90 -8.44 11.72
N ILE A 171 -23.39 -7.63 12.65
CA ILE A 171 -22.95 -6.24 12.83
C ILE A 171 -21.48 -6.18 13.26
N ASP A 172 -21.06 -6.99 14.23
CA ASP A 172 -19.66 -7.06 14.67
C ASP A 172 -18.72 -7.41 13.49
N LEU A 173 -19.14 -8.32 12.60
CA LEU A 173 -18.37 -8.65 11.39
C LEU A 173 -18.30 -7.49 10.39
N GLN A 174 -19.35 -6.66 10.32
CA GLN A 174 -19.33 -5.45 9.51
C GLN A 174 -18.44 -4.36 10.13
N GLU A 175 -18.44 -4.18 11.44
CA GLU A 175 -17.57 -3.23 12.15
C GLU A 175 -16.09 -3.54 11.91
N LEU A 176 -15.70 -4.82 11.93
CA LEU A 176 -14.33 -5.27 11.64
C LEU A 176 -13.86 -4.91 10.22
N ARG A 177 -14.77 -4.61 9.29
CA ARG A 177 -14.43 -4.15 7.95
C ARG A 177 -14.07 -2.66 7.91
N TYR A 178 -14.45 -1.90 8.94
CA TYR A 178 -14.34 -0.45 9.01
C TYR A 178 -13.40 0.07 10.11
N SER A 179 -12.97 -0.78 11.07
CA SER A 179 -11.93 -0.46 12.07
C SER A 179 -10.53 -0.71 11.55
#